data_AF-A0A165FN49-F1
#
_entry.id   AF-A0A165FN49-F1
#
_cell.length_a   1.000
_cell.length_b   1.000
_cell.length_c   1.000
_cell.angle_alpha   90.00
_cell.angle_beta   90.00
_cell.angle_gamma   90.00
#
_symmetry.space_group_name_H-M   'P 1'
#
loop_
_entity.id
_entity.type
_entity.pdbx_description
1 polymer ?
#
loop_
_entity_poly.entity_id
_entity_poly.type
_entity_poly.pdbx_seq_one_letter_code
_entity_poly.pdbx_strand_id
1 'polypeptide(L)' 'CVNSCAAYTGLLADLQQCPHCDEPRLKDGKPRKQYRYLRLIPQLQAQYDNAQRAELLTSYRA' A
#
# COMPACT_ATOMS: atom_id res chain seq x y z
N CYS A 1 0.32 -11.94 -4.39
CA CYS A 1 1.34 -13.00 -4.31
C CYS A 1 2.53 -12.52 -3.47
N VAL A 2 3.21 -13.42 -2.75
CA VAL A 2 4.45 -13.07 -2.02
C VAL A 2 5.57 -12.57 -2.94
N ASN A 3 5.61 -13.07 -4.17
CA ASN A 3 6.59 -12.70 -5.19
C ASN A 3 6.14 -11.47 -6.01
N SER A 4 5.13 -10.74 -5.53
CA SER A 4 4.61 -9.52 -6.16
C SER A 4 4.05 -9.69 -7.59
N CYS A 5 3.82 -10.92 -8.06
CA CYS A 5 3.29 -11.19 -9.40
C CYS A 5 1.87 -10.63 -9.64
N ALA A 6 1.02 -10.64 -8.61
CA ALA A 6 -0.37 -10.20 -8.70
C ALA A 6 -0.88 -9.72 -7.33
N ALA A 7 -1.88 -8.83 -7.33
CA ALA A 7 -2.66 -8.45 -6.17
C ALA A 7 -4.02 -9.18 -6.19
N TYR A 8 -4.42 -9.77 -5.06
CA TYR A 8 -5.69 -10.50 -4.95
C TYR A 8 -6.83 -9.53 -4.66
N THR A 9 -7.25 -8.79 -5.69
CA THR A 9 -8.28 -7.75 -5.66
C THR A 9 -9.20 -7.88 -6.86
N GLY A 10 -10.44 -7.39 -6.76
CA GLY A 10 -11.39 -7.41 -7.89
C GLY A 10 -11.59 -8.82 -8.44
N LEU A 11 -11.34 -9.03 -9.72
CA LEU A 11 -11.48 -10.33 -10.40
C LEU A 11 -10.57 -11.43 -9.83
N LEU A 12 -9.49 -11.07 -9.15
CA LEU A 12 -8.56 -12.02 -8.53
C LEU A 12 -8.83 -12.21 -7.03
N ALA A 13 -9.93 -11.65 -6.50
CA ALA A 13 -10.20 -11.59 -5.07
C ALA A 13 -10.45 -12.96 -4.42
N ASP A 14 -10.89 -13.96 -5.18
CA ASP A 14 -11.22 -15.29 -4.66
C ASP A 14 -10.14 -16.34 -4.92
N LEU A 15 -9.10 -15.98 -5.69
CA LEU A 15 -8.00 -16.91 -5.99
C LEU A 15 -7.24 -17.27 -4.70
N GLN A 16 -6.98 -18.57 -4.56
CA GLN A 16 -6.21 -19.14 -3.44
C GLN A 16 -4.75 -19.40 -3.81
N GLN A 17 -4.42 -19.35 -5.10
CA GLN A 17 -3.07 -19.53 -5.64
C GLN A 17 -2.76 -18.41 -6.64
N CYS A 18 -1.48 -18.10 -6.81
CA CYS A 18 -1.03 -17.12 -7.80
C CYS A 18 -1.19 -17.68 -9.22
N PRO A 19 -1.87 -17.00 -10.16
CA PRO A 19 -2.04 -17.48 -11.53
C PRO A 19 -0.75 -17.47 -12.37
N HIS A 20 0.38 -17.03 -11.81
CA HIS A 20 1.66 -16.91 -12.52
C HIS A 20 2.78 -17.78 -11.96
N CYS A 21 2.70 -18.16 -10.68
CA CYS A 21 3.78 -18.87 -10.01
C CYS A 21 3.29 -19.90 -8.98
N ASP A 22 1.98 -20.17 -8.98
CA ASP A 22 1.28 -21.18 -8.17
C ASP A 22 1.44 -21.07 -6.65
N GLU A 23 2.16 -20.05 -6.18
CA GLU A 23 2.35 -19.78 -4.75
C GLU A 23 1.01 -19.61 -4.04
N PRO A 24 0.79 -20.31 -2.90
CA PRO A 24 -0.44 -20.19 -2.14
C PRO A 24 -0.59 -18.77 -1.59
N ARG A 25 -1.81 -18.22 -1.67
CA ARG A 25 -2.13 -16.90 -1.12
C ARG A 25 -2.07 -16.89 0.40
N LEU A 26 -2.54 -17.97 1.02
CA LEU A 26 -2.70 -18.10 2.46
C LEU A 26 -1.57 -18.96 3.06
N LYS A 27 -1.22 -18.69 4.31
CA LYS A 27 -0.42 -19.55 5.18
C LYS A 27 -1.16 -19.63 6.51
N ASP A 28 -1.47 -20.83 6.97
CA ASP A 28 -2.23 -21.08 8.20
C ASP A 28 -3.58 -20.32 8.24
N GLY A 29 -4.28 -20.31 7.09
CA GLY A 29 -5.56 -19.60 6.92
C GLY A 29 -5.47 -18.07 6.79
N LYS A 30 -4.27 -17.48 6.87
CA LYS A 30 -4.06 -16.02 6.81
C LYS A 30 -3.38 -15.57 5.52
N PRO A 31 -3.76 -14.43 4.91
CA PRO A 31 -3.08 -13.90 3.74
C PRO A 31 -1.60 -13.62 4.02
N ARG A 32 -0.71 -14.13 3.16
CA ARG A 32 0.75 -13.94 3.31
C ARG A 32 1.22 -12.52 3.04
N LYS A 33 0.48 -11.76 2.23
CA LYS A 33 0.67 -10.31 2.02
C LYS A 33 -0.69 -9.62 1.99
N GLN A 34 -0.80 -8.50 2.70
CA GLN A 34 -1.96 -7.63 2.71
C GLN A 34 -1.55 -6.24 2.26
N TYR A 35 -2.41 -5.58 1.49
CA TYR A 35 -2.20 -4.20 1.09
C TYR A 35 -2.31 -3.30 2.34
N ARG A 36 -1.30 -2.46 2.56
CA ARG A 36 -1.33 -1.44 3.60
C ARG A 36 -1.62 -0.11 2.94
N TYR A 37 -2.78 0.47 3.24
CA TYR A 37 -3.18 1.77 2.72
C TYR A 37 -2.72 2.88 3.66
N LEU A 38 -1.82 3.74 3.20
CA LEU A 38 -1.49 4.99 3.86
C LEU A 38 -2.26 6.13 3.18
N ARG A 39 -3.16 6.77 3.93
CA ARG A 39 -3.91 7.92 3.42
C ARG A 39 -3.01 9.13 3.27
N LEU A 40 -2.47 9.36 2.08
CA LEU A 40 -1.53 10.47 1.83
C LEU A 40 -2.18 11.84 1.99
N ILE A 41 -3.39 12.05 1.49
CA ILE A 41 -4.07 13.36 1.52
C ILE A 41 -4.16 13.96 2.94
N PRO A 42 -4.75 13.30 3.95
CA PRO A 42 -4.83 13.88 5.30
C PRO A 42 -3.46 14.05 5.96
N GLN A 43 -2.50 13.19 5.61
CA GLN A 43 -1.13 13.33 6.11
C GLN A 43 -0.49 14.60 5.55
N LEU A 44 -0.64 14.85 4.24
CA LEU A 44 -0.15 16.06 3.59
C LEU A 44 -0.85 17.31 4.11
N GLN A 45 -2.18 17.29 4.29
CA GLN A 45 -2.91 18.40 4.91
C GLN A 45 -2.32 18.75 6.29
N ALA A 46 -2.15 17.75 7.15
CA ALA A 46 -1.56 17.94 8.47
C ALA A 46 -0.12 18.49 8.41
N GLN A 47 0.66 18.18 7.37
CA GLN A 47 1.98 18.77 7.18
C GLN A 47 1.92 20.27 6.86
N TYR A 48 0.95 20.71 6.04
CA TYR A 48 0.82 22.12 5.65
C TYR A 48 0.05 22.96 6.68
N ASP A 49 -0.78 22.34 7.52
CA ASP A 49 -1.46 22.99 8.64
C ASP A 49 -0.49 23.40 9.76
N ASN A 50 0.69 22.77 9.83
CA ASN A 50 1.75 23.15 10.77
C ASN A 50 2.72 24.14 10.12
N ALA A 51 2.78 25.37 10.64
CA ALA A 51 3.58 26.45 10.05
C ALA A 51 5.07 26.12 9.88
N GLN A 52 5.70 25.51 10.90
CA GLN A 52 7.13 25.13 10.83
C GLN A 52 7.37 24.05 9.78
N ARG A 53 6.46 23.08 9.67
CA ARG A 53 6.53 22.01 8.66
C ARG A 53 6.27 22.56 7.26
N ALA A 54 5.31 23.46 7.10
CA ALA A 54 4.98 24.10 5.84
C ALA A 54 6.17 24.91 5.29
N GLU A 55 6.82 25.73 6.13
CA GLU A 55 8.00 26.50 5.75
C GLU A 55 9.12 25.60 5.21
N LEU A 56 9.44 24.51 5.93
CA LEU A 56 10.41 23.52 5.51
C LEU A 56 10.04 22.84 4.18
N LEU A 57 8.76 22.53 3.96
CA LEU A 57 8.31 21.88 2.73
C LEU A 57 8.31 22.83 1.52
N THR A 58 8.18 24.13 1.76
CA THR A 58 8.23 25.16 0.70
C THR A 58 9.66 25.60 0.35
N SER A 59 10.62 25.43 1.26
CA SER A 59 12.00 25.90 1.04
C SER A 59 12.79 25.13 -0.01
N TYR A 60 12.37 23.91 -0.36
CA TYR A 60 13.06 23.08 -1.38
C TYR A 60 13.02 23.68 -2.81
N ARG A 61 12.08 24.60 -3.08
CA ARG A 61 11.91 25.24 -4.40
C ARG A 61 12.20 26.74 -4.39
N ALA A 62 12.74 27.27 -3.30
CA ALA A 62 13.09 28.68 -3.15
C ALA A 62 14.43 29.01 -3.81
#